data_AF-A0A162YDM4-F1
#
_entry.id   AF-A0A162YDM4-F1
#
_cell.length_a   1.000
_cell.length_b   1.000
_cell.length_c   1.000
_cell.angle_alpha   90.00
_cell.angle_beta   90.00
_cell.angle_gamma   90.00
#
_symmetry.space_group_name_H-M   'P 1'
#
loop_
_entity.id
_entity.type
_entity.pdbx_description
1 polymer ?
#
loop_
_entity_poly.entity_id
_entity_poly.type
_entity_poly.pdbx_seq_one_letter_code
_entity_poly.pdbx_strand_id
1 'polypeptide(L)'
;MPLSSDPEEPIFDFRTSNARFQQRLLEAQQVATEEQIQDDIAHFYSKTWPENANPLEAEKAELKIQLRRINDKNDILEKELEQQKARRIKEASLSKMTPEERAKAVEEEIEEPIDEDVVFEYMLYIGGAPLPTNPGDMSGSDFVSPHAELREKALQDPEVQKQGEFTHLHFKETNNYLISNPDGSGEIRQCKLKGTTYDQWFNVSFDVYEPDLVVDNFSFDLAIETQVNIGSILQQIKDEGDVLSFFRLLVHYGELENERSKFFDKLKERITNGPITLEELGVDQLKFLGPRDDDPELIFSWKLLAKESNRNDLGVNVCELVVPDISLEMDPSKAWEEKDRIDILKDMPLHFARLVETNGMMVATEVMLEVVFDVPGINITSTR
;
A
#
# COMPACT_ATOMS: atom_id res chain seq x y z
N MET A 1 -82.70 -55.19 -34.07
CA MET A 1 -82.23 -53.83 -34.43
C MET A 1 -82.97 -52.84 -33.55
N PRO A 2 -82.36 -51.74 -33.05
CA PRO A 2 -80.94 -51.52 -32.74
C PRO A 2 -80.68 -50.87 -31.35
N LEU A 3 -79.49 -51.15 -30.82
CA LEU A 3 -78.54 -50.32 -30.03
C LEU A 3 -79.03 -49.18 -29.10
N SER A 4 -78.69 -49.27 -27.81
CA SER A 4 -77.87 -48.33 -27.00
C SER A 4 -78.14 -48.56 -25.48
N SER A 5 -77.26 -49.21 -24.70
CA SER A 5 -76.21 -48.60 -23.82
C SER A 5 -76.72 -47.43 -22.97
N ASP A 6 -76.72 -47.37 -21.65
CA ASP A 6 -76.22 -48.18 -20.52
C ASP A 6 -77.04 -47.75 -19.27
N PRO A 7 -77.05 -48.52 -18.16
CA PRO A 7 -77.76 -48.15 -16.93
C PRO A 7 -76.84 -47.35 -15.97
N GLU A 8 -77.34 -46.23 -15.44
CA GLU A 8 -76.73 -45.52 -14.32
C GLU A 8 -77.16 -46.16 -12.99
N GLU A 9 -76.26 -46.94 -12.38
CA GLU A 9 -76.32 -47.27 -10.95
C GLU A 9 -75.15 -46.60 -10.19
N PRO A 10 -75.35 -46.16 -8.93
CA PRO A 10 -74.33 -45.49 -8.14
C PRO A 10 -73.36 -46.51 -7.52
N ILE A 11 -72.09 -46.41 -7.87
CA ILE A 11 -71.03 -47.29 -7.35
C ILE A 11 -70.51 -46.73 -6.01
N PHE A 12 -70.88 -47.39 -4.91
CA PHE A 12 -70.19 -47.27 -3.62
C PHE A 12 -68.93 -48.16 -3.66
N ASP A 13 -67.75 -47.54 -3.77
CA ASP A 13 -66.49 -48.24 -3.95
C ASP A 13 -65.78 -48.52 -2.59
N PHE A 14 -65.82 -49.78 -2.14
CA PHE A 14 -65.20 -50.31 -0.92
C PHE A 14 -63.68 -50.55 -1.07
N ARG A 15 -62.91 -49.51 -1.40
CA ARG A 15 -61.43 -49.55 -1.39
C ARG A 15 -60.85 -48.31 -0.72
N THR A 16 -61.13 -48.16 0.57
CA THR A 16 -60.40 -47.23 1.45
C THR A 16 -58.96 -47.72 1.58
N SER A 17 -58.09 -47.17 0.74
CA SER A 17 -56.70 -47.58 0.59
C SER A 17 -55.91 -47.40 1.88
N ASN A 18 -55.21 -48.47 2.26
CA ASN A 18 -54.23 -48.56 3.36
C ASN A 18 -53.26 -47.37 3.37
N ALA A 19 -53.00 -46.78 2.20
CA ALA A 19 -52.21 -45.57 2.01
C ALA A 19 -52.75 -44.35 2.76
N ARG A 20 -54.08 -44.11 2.79
CA ARG A 20 -54.64 -42.96 3.52
C ARG A 20 -54.57 -43.12 5.03
N PHE A 21 -54.65 -44.35 5.53
CA PHE A 21 -54.47 -44.62 6.95
C PHE A 21 -53.00 -44.47 7.36
N GLN A 22 -52.07 -45.04 6.59
CA GLN A 22 -50.64 -44.88 6.80
C GLN A 22 -50.20 -43.41 6.69
N GLN A 23 -50.78 -42.65 5.76
CA GLN A 23 -50.53 -41.23 5.60
C GLN A 23 -51.04 -40.42 6.81
N ARG A 24 -52.24 -40.70 7.31
CA ARG A 24 -52.73 -40.07 8.56
C ARG A 24 -51.90 -40.47 9.78
N LEU A 25 -51.36 -41.69 9.81
CA LEU A 25 -50.51 -42.15 10.91
C LEU A 25 -49.14 -41.44 10.89
N LEU A 26 -48.57 -41.25 9.70
CA LEU A 26 -47.35 -40.46 9.49
C LEU A 26 -47.56 -38.98 9.81
N GLU A 27 -48.68 -38.39 9.37
CA GLU A 27 -49.04 -37.01 9.70
C GLU A 27 -49.25 -36.84 11.20
N ALA A 28 -49.94 -37.78 11.88
CA ALA A 28 -50.11 -37.74 13.33
C ALA A 28 -48.77 -37.90 14.08
N GLN A 29 -47.85 -38.73 13.56
CA GLN A 29 -46.53 -38.90 14.15
C GLN A 29 -45.65 -37.67 13.93
N GLN A 30 -45.74 -37.03 12.76
CA GLN A 30 -45.06 -35.77 12.46
C GLN A 30 -45.57 -34.63 13.34
N VAL A 31 -46.88 -34.49 13.49
CA VAL A 31 -47.50 -33.49 14.36
C VAL A 31 -47.09 -33.72 15.82
N ALA A 32 -47.09 -34.98 16.29
CA ALA A 32 -46.63 -35.28 17.65
C ALA A 32 -45.14 -34.97 17.86
N THR A 33 -44.29 -35.22 16.85
CA THR A 33 -42.87 -34.84 16.93
C THR A 33 -42.65 -33.33 16.83
N GLU A 34 -43.45 -32.61 16.03
CA GLU A 34 -43.37 -31.15 15.93
C GLU A 34 -43.86 -30.47 17.21
N GLU A 35 -44.95 -30.96 17.81
CA GLU A 35 -45.41 -30.49 19.13
C GLU A 35 -44.35 -30.76 20.20
N GLN A 36 -43.73 -31.94 20.19
CA GLN A 36 -42.69 -32.28 21.15
C GLN A 36 -41.40 -31.46 20.95
N ILE A 37 -41.03 -31.17 19.70
CA ILE A 37 -39.92 -30.25 19.39
C ILE A 37 -40.28 -28.81 19.78
N GLN A 38 -41.51 -28.36 19.57
CA GLN A 38 -41.95 -27.03 19.99
C GLN A 38 -42.00 -26.89 21.50
N ASP A 39 -42.44 -27.92 22.23
CA ASP A 39 -42.44 -27.95 23.69
C ASP A 39 -41.01 -28.04 24.23
N ASP A 40 -40.12 -28.82 23.62
CA ASP A 40 -38.70 -28.87 23.99
C ASP A 40 -38.00 -27.54 23.71
N ILE A 41 -38.32 -26.87 22.61
CA ILE A 41 -37.85 -25.52 22.27
C ILE A 41 -38.38 -24.51 23.29
N ALA A 42 -39.69 -24.51 23.61
CA ALA A 42 -40.29 -23.61 24.58
C ALA A 42 -39.76 -23.84 26.01
N HIS A 43 -39.51 -25.09 26.38
CA HIS A 43 -38.88 -25.46 27.63
C HIS A 43 -37.39 -25.08 27.67
N PHE A 44 -36.67 -25.17 26.55
CA PHE A 44 -35.29 -24.67 26.43
C PHE A 44 -35.21 -23.15 26.56
N TYR A 45 -36.11 -22.41 25.89
CA TYR A 45 -36.17 -20.95 25.96
C TYR A 45 -36.65 -20.43 27.32
N SER A 46 -37.59 -21.11 28.00
CA SER A 46 -38.04 -20.73 29.35
C SER A 46 -37.03 -21.07 30.46
N LYS A 47 -36.09 -21.99 30.22
CA LYS A 47 -35.09 -22.42 31.21
C LYS A 47 -33.71 -21.76 31.04
N THR A 48 -33.43 -21.14 29.89
CA THR A 48 -32.12 -20.53 29.58
C THR A 48 -32.11 -19.00 29.48
N TRP A 49 -33.27 -18.33 29.62
CA TRP A 49 -33.33 -16.87 29.55
C TRP A 49 -34.01 -16.30 30.80
N PRO A 50 -33.26 -15.64 31.70
CA PRO A 50 -33.86 -14.72 32.64
C PRO A 50 -34.43 -13.53 31.86
N GLU A 51 -35.66 -13.16 32.21
CA GLU A 51 -36.36 -11.95 31.75
C GLU A 51 -35.45 -10.71 31.87
N ASN A 52 -34.91 -10.23 30.75
CA ASN A 52 -34.52 -8.83 30.56
C ASN A 52 -34.40 -8.53 29.07
N ALA A 53 -35.35 -7.74 28.56
CA ALA A 53 -35.37 -7.26 27.20
C ALA A 53 -34.19 -6.31 26.90
N ASN A 54 -33.64 -6.47 25.69
CA ASN A 54 -33.04 -5.45 24.82
C ASN A 54 -31.64 -4.85 25.07
N PRO A 55 -30.57 -5.67 25.02
CA PRO A 55 -29.25 -5.20 24.57
C PRO A 55 -29.08 -5.28 23.02
N LEU A 56 -29.67 -6.30 22.38
CA LEU A 56 -29.51 -6.57 20.93
C LEU A 56 -30.27 -5.60 20.02
N GLU A 57 -31.42 -5.08 20.45
CA GLU A 57 -32.15 -4.06 19.67
C GLU A 57 -31.45 -2.69 19.74
N ALA A 58 -30.83 -2.36 20.87
CA ALA A 58 -30.00 -1.16 21.02
C ALA A 58 -28.76 -1.25 20.12
N GLU A 59 -28.08 -2.40 20.13
CA GLU A 59 -26.91 -2.65 19.26
C GLU A 59 -27.28 -2.63 17.76
N LYS A 60 -28.44 -3.16 17.39
CA LYS A 60 -28.97 -3.09 16.02
C LYS A 60 -29.33 -1.65 15.59
N ALA A 61 -29.81 -0.83 16.52
CA ALA A 61 -30.09 0.59 16.25
C ALA A 61 -28.78 1.38 16.09
N GLU A 62 -27.78 1.11 16.94
CA GLU A 62 -26.43 1.68 16.88
C GLU A 62 -25.75 1.35 15.53
N LEU A 63 -25.76 0.08 15.13
CA LEU A 63 -25.19 -0.38 13.86
C LEU A 63 -25.88 0.24 12.64
N LYS A 64 -27.19 0.47 12.69
CA LYS A 64 -27.91 1.18 11.63
C LYS A 64 -27.50 2.64 11.51
N ILE A 65 -27.22 3.31 12.63
CA ILE A 65 -26.74 4.69 12.65
C ILE A 65 -25.31 4.76 12.09
N GLN A 66 -24.46 3.80 12.46
CA GLN A 66 -23.10 3.71 11.93
C GLN A 66 -23.08 3.44 10.43
N LEU A 67 -23.93 2.54 9.94
CA LEU A 67 -24.07 2.27 8.51
C LEU A 67 -24.49 3.51 7.73
N ARG A 68 -25.44 4.32 8.24
CA ARG A 68 -25.78 5.60 7.58
C ARG A 68 -24.60 6.55 7.53
N ARG A 69 -23.86 6.72 8.62
CA ARG A 69 -22.69 7.60 8.65
C ARG A 69 -21.59 7.17 7.67
N ILE A 70 -21.39 5.87 7.51
CA ILE A 70 -20.42 5.33 6.54
C ILE A 70 -20.93 5.57 5.12
N ASN A 71 -22.23 5.37 4.89
CA ASN A 71 -22.83 5.60 3.58
C ASN A 71 -22.78 7.08 3.17
N ASP A 72 -23.12 7.99 4.08
CA ASP A 72 -23.05 9.44 3.86
C ASP A 72 -21.60 9.89 3.57
N LYS A 73 -20.60 9.28 4.22
CA LYS A 73 -19.18 9.52 3.93
C LYS A 73 -18.77 8.99 2.57
N ASN A 74 -19.25 7.81 2.18
CA ASN A 74 -18.98 7.26 0.86
C ASN A 74 -19.58 8.14 -0.24
N ASP A 75 -20.79 8.67 -0.04
CA ASP A 75 -21.42 9.59 -1.01
C ASP A 75 -20.62 10.90 -1.17
N ILE A 76 -20.04 11.42 -0.08
CA ILE A 76 -19.14 12.57 -0.13
C ILE A 76 -17.85 12.23 -0.89
N LEU A 77 -17.22 11.09 -0.55
CA LEU A 77 -15.98 10.64 -1.18
C LEU A 77 -16.14 10.32 -2.66
N GLU A 78 -17.27 9.75 -3.08
CA GLU A 78 -17.59 9.52 -4.48
C GLU A 78 -17.72 10.84 -5.25
N LYS A 79 -18.38 11.84 -4.65
CA LYS A 79 -18.50 13.18 -5.25
C LYS A 79 -17.16 13.90 -5.37
N GLU A 80 -16.31 13.81 -4.34
CA GLU A 80 -14.94 14.35 -4.38
C GLU A 80 -14.08 13.65 -5.44
N LEU A 81 -14.20 12.33 -5.55
CA LEU A 81 -13.47 11.54 -6.54
C LEU A 81 -13.91 11.87 -7.97
N GLU A 82 -15.21 12.14 -8.18
CA GLU A 82 -15.74 12.59 -9.47
C GLU A 82 -15.24 14.00 -9.82
N GLN A 83 -15.23 14.93 -8.85
CA GLN A 83 -14.65 16.26 -9.03
C GLN A 83 -13.14 16.20 -9.34
N GLN A 84 -12.39 15.34 -8.67
CA GLN A 84 -10.96 15.15 -8.93
C GLN A 84 -10.70 14.53 -10.31
N LYS A 85 -11.53 13.56 -10.73
CA LYS A 85 -11.44 13.00 -12.09
C LYS A 85 -11.73 14.07 -13.13
N ALA A 86 -12.72 14.93 -12.91
CA ALA A 86 -13.02 16.05 -13.80
C ALA A 86 -11.86 17.05 -13.87
N ARG A 87 -11.23 17.38 -12.73
CA ARG A 87 -10.01 18.22 -12.68
C ARG A 87 -8.85 17.59 -13.45
N ARG A 88 -8.55 16.31 -13.20
CA ARG A 88 -7.47 15.60 -13.92
C ARG A 88 -7.71 15.49 -15.42
N ILE A 89 -8.96 15.28 -15.86
CA ILE A 89 -9.31 15.28 -17.29
C ILE A 89 -9.12 16.68 -17.89
N LYS A 90 -9.51 17.72 -17.16
CA LYS A 90 -9.31 19.12 -17.57
C LYS A 90 -7.81 19.48 -17.65
N GLU A 91 -7.04 19.14 -16.63
CA GLU A 91 -5.58 19.33 -16.59
C GLU A 91 -4.85 18.53 -17.68
N ALA A 92 -5.23 17.28 -17.91
CA ALA A 92 -4.69 16.46 -19.00
C ALA A 92 -5.08 17.01 -20.38
N SER A 93 -6.24 17.67 -20.50
CA SER A 93 -6.63 18.37 -21.73
C SER A 93 -5.83 19.66 -21.95
N LEU A 94 -5.52 20.41 -20.88
CA LEU A 94 -4.67 21.59 -20.91
C LEU A 94 -3.20 21.24 -21.22
N SER A 95 -2.71 20.11 -20.72
CA SER A 95 -1.35 19.61 -20.98
C SER A 95 -1.08 19.27 -22.45
N LYS A 96 -2.13 18.96 -23.23
CA LYS A 96 -2.03 18.67 -24.67
C LYS A 96 -2.18 19.91 -25.57
N MET A 97 -2.50 21.08 -25.00
CA MET A 97 -2.71 22.32 -25.74
C MET A 97 -1.42 23.12 -25.93
N THR A 98 -1.35 23.88 -27.02
CA THR A 98 -0.23 24.78 -27.27
C THR A 98 -0.20 25.92 -26.23
N PRO A 99 0.97 26.54 -25.97
CA PRO A 99 1.09 27.62 -24.97
C PRO A 99 0.11 28.80 -25.20
N GLU A 100 -0.18 29.12 -26.46
CA GLU A 100 -1.11 30.20 -26.83
C GLU A 100 -2.58 29.87 -26.54
N GLU A 101 -2.96 28.59 -26.66
CA GLU A 101 -4.31 28.12 -26.31
C GLU A 101 -4.52 28.02 -24.80
N ARG A 102 -3.46 27.72 -24.03
CA ARG A 102 -3.48 27.73 -22.57
C ARG A 102 -3.67 29.14 -21.99
N ALA A 103 -3.00 30.15 -22.56
CA ALA A 103 -3.15 31.53 -22.11
C ALA A 103 -4.59 32.05 -22.28
N LYS A 104 -5.25 31.64 -23.36
CA LYS A 104 -6.64 32.04 -23.65
C LYS A 104 -7.68 31.34 -22.77
N ALA A 105 -7.40 30.11 -22.33
CA ALA A 105 -8.26 29.37 -21.41
C ALA A 105 -8.18 29.90 -19.96
N VAL A 106 -7.03 30.45 -19.55
CA VAL A 106 -6.86 31.12 -18.25
C VAL A 106 -7.58 32.48 -18.23
N GLU A 107 -7.64 33.19 -19.35
CA GLU A 107 -8.43 34.43 -19.50
C GLU A 107 -9.95 34.21 -19.39
N GLU A 108 -10.45 32.99 -19.67
CA GLU A 108 -11.86 32.63 -19.55
C GLU A 108 -12.24 32.01 -18.19
N GLU A 109 -11.27 31.74 -17.31
CA GLU A 109 -11.53 31.27 -15.94
C GLU A 109 -11.87 32.45 -15.04
N ILE A 110 -13.15 32.54 -14.66
CA ILE A 110 -13.65 33.42 -13.60
C ILE A 110 -12.83 33.12 -12.34
N GLU A 111 -12.08 34.12 -11.86
CA GLU A 111 -11.41 34.13 -10.56
C GLU A 111 -12.39 33.62 -9.49
N GLU A 112 -12.15 32.43 -8.93
CA GLU A 112 -12.75 32.11 -7.64
C GLU A 112 -12.21 33.16 -6.65
N PRO A 113 -13.09 33.93 -5.99
CA PRO A 113 -12.63 34.99 -5.11
C PRO A 113 -11.81 34.36 -3.99
N ILE A 114 -10.57 34.85 -3.85
CA ILE A 114 -9.70 34.54 -2.73
C ILE A 114 -10.50 34.77 -1.44
N ASP A 115 -10.48 33.81 -0.53
CA ASP A 115 -11.14 33.96 0.78
C ASP A 115 -10.39 35.01 1.60
N GLU A 116 -10.83 36.27 1.46
CA GLU A 116 -10.23 37.44 2.09
C GLU A 116 -10.22 37.34 3.63
N ASP A 117 -11.12 36.54 4.21
CA ASP A 117 -11.20 36.34 5.66
C ASP A 117 -9.98 35.55 6.18
N VAL A 118 -9.50 34.55 5.44
CA VAL A 118 -8.29 33.77 5.79
C VAL A 118 -7.04 34.65 5.72
N VAL A 119 -6.98 35.52 4.72
CA VAL A 119 -5.89 36.49 4.56
C VAL A 119 -5.91 37.52 5.70
N PHE A 120 -7.09 37.97 6.11
CA PHE A 120 -7.27 38.90 7.21
C PHE A 120 -6.93 38.28 8.57
N GLU A 121 -7.30 37.02 8.80
CA GLU A 121 -6.99 36.29 10.02
C GLU A 121 -5.48 36.08 10.17
N TYR A 122 -4.78 35.78 9.06
CA TYR A 122 -3.32 35.71 9.01
C TYR A 122 -2.65 37.06 9.33
N MET A 123 -3.18 38.16 8.78
CA MET A 123 -2.67 39.51 9.06
C MET A 123 -2.91 39.96 10.51
N LEU A 124 -4.05 39.63 11.10
CA LEU A 124 -4.36 39.90 12.51
C LEU A 124 -3.44 39.13 13.45
N TYR A 125 -3.09 37.88 13.09
CA TYR A 125 -2.17 37.06 13.87
C TYR A 125 -0.75 37.62 13.84
N ILE A 126 -0.28 38.12 12.69
CA ILE A 126 1.01 38.82 12.56
C ILE A 126 1.00 40.14 13.35
N GLY A 127 -0.11 40.90 13.30
CA GLY A 127 -0.27 42.16 14.02
C GLY A 127 -0.40 42.01 15.54
N GLY A 128 -0.73 40.82 16.03
CA GLY A 128 -0.85 40.50 17.45
C GLY A 128 0.45 40.06 18.13
N ALA A 129 1.52 39.84 17.37
CA ALA A 129 2.82 39.46 17.92
C ALA A 129 3.48 40.68 18.63
N PRO A 130 4.12 40.48 19.80
CA PRO A 130 4.80 41.56 20.50
C PRO A 130 5.96 42.10 19.64
N LEU A 131 6.03 43.42 19.52
CA LEU A 131 7.10 44.11 18.80
C LEU A 131 8.48 43.74 19.38
N PRO A 132 9.51 43.52 18.55
CA PRO A 132 10.85 43.21 19.01
C PRO A 132 11.40 44.35 19.88
N THR A 133 12.10 43.97 20.95
CA THR A 133 12.58 44.87 22.00
C THR A 133 13.74 45.77 21.57
N ASN A 134 14.31 45.57 20.38
CA ASN A 134 15.42 46.37 19.87
C ASN A 134 15.12 46.99 18.48
N PRO A 135 15.33 48.32 18.31
CA PRO A 135 15.13 49.00 17.02
C PRO A 135 16.13 48.58 15.92
N GLY A 136 17.16 47.80 16.26
CA GLY A 136 18.15 47.27 15.33
C GLY A 136 17.76 45.96 14.63
N ASP A 137 16.70 45.29 15.10
CA ASP A 137 16.15 44.05 14.48
C ASP A 137 15.25 44.36 13.26
N MET A 138 15.10 45.63 12.88
CA MET A 138 14.39 46.04 11.66
C MET A 138 15.34 46.19 10.45
N SER A 139 16.43 45.42 10.40
CA SER A 139 17.18 45.28 9.15
C SER A 139 16.41 44.34 8.23
N GLY A 140 16.18 44.73 6.98
CA GLY A 140 15.28 44.06 6.03
C GLY A 140 15.61 42.60 5.68
N SER A 141 16.62 42.00 6.31
CA SER A 141 16.90 40.56 6.26
C SER A 141 16.11 39.75 7.30
N ASP A 142 15.71 40.33 8.44
CA ASP A 142 15.00 39.58 9.50
C ASP A 142 13.50 39.41 9.27
N PHE A 143 12.93 40.12 8.29
CA PHE A 143 11.56 39.87 7.81
C PHE A 143 11.44 38.53 7.05
N VAL A 144 12.56 37.95 6.60
CA VAL A 144 12.60 36.70 5.82
C VAL A 144 12.87 35.47 6.72
N SER A 145 13.27 35.68 7.97
CA SER A 145 13.60 34.60 8.91
C SER A 145 12.98 34.70 10.32
N PRO A 146 11.69 35.04 10.54
CA PRO A 146 11.13 35.04 11.90
C PRO A 146 10.62 33.67 12.41
N HIS A 147 10.82 32.57 11.69
CA HIS A 147 9.89 31.43 11.81
C HIS A 147 10.52 30.03 11.86
N ALA A 148 11.63 29.84 12.58
CA ALA A 148 12.07 28.47 12.90
C ALA A 148 10.96 27.72 13.68
N GLU A 149 10.37 28.36 14.69
CA GLU A 149 9.28 27.78 15.49
C GLU A 149 7.97 27.61 14.71
N LEU A 150 7.63 28.51 13.78
CA LEU A 150 6.43 28.33 12.94
C LEU A 150 6.66 27.28 11.84
N ARG A 151 7.87 27.13 11.31
CA ARG A 151 8.21 26.02 10.39
C ARG A 151 8.12 24.68 11.13
N GLU A 152 8.64 24.62 12.34
CA GLU A 152 8.53 23.43 13.19
C GLU A 152 7.05 23.11 13.52
N LYS A 153 6.24 24.12 13.86
CA LYS A 153 4.79 23.95 14.07
C LYS A 153 4.05 23.54 12.79
N ALA A 154 4.41 24.06 11.63
CA ALA A 154 3.82 23.69 10.35
C ALA A 154 4.16 22.24 9.97
N LEU A 155 5.38 21.77 10.27
CA LEU A 155 5.74 20.35 10.10
C LEU A 155 5.02 19.43 11.09
N GLN A 156 4.56 19.97 12.23
CA GLN A 156 3.72 19.26 13.20
C GLN A 156 2.22 19.33 12.88
N ASP A 157 1.83 20.01 11.80
CA ASP A 157 0.43 20.11 11.40
C ASP A 157 -0.13 18.72 11.03
N PRO A 158 -1.34 18.34 11.49
CA PRO A 158 -1.92 17.03 11.21
C PRO A 158 -2.10 16.72 9.72
N GLU A 159 -2.31 17.72 8.87
CA GLU A 159 -2.45 17.54 7.42
C GLU A 159 -1.09 17.28 6.77
N VAL A 160 -0.04 17.99 7.21
CA VAL A 160 1.34 17.75 6.77
C VAL A 160 1.83 16.38 7.23
N GLN A 161 1.47 15.97 8.46
CA GLN A 161 1.75 14.62 8.96
C GLN A 161 1.05 13.55 8.13
N LYS A 162 -0.25 13.72 7.82
CA LYS A 162 -1.00 12.80 6.94
C LYS A 162 -0.40 12.72 5.54
N GLN A 163 0.05 13.85 4.99
CA GLN A 163 0.74 13.86 3.70
C GLN A 163 2.09 13.15 3.79
N GLY A 164 2.83 13.31 4.88
CA GLY A 164 4.06 12.56 5.15
C GLY A 164 3.81 11.05 5.29
N GLU A 165 2.75 10.65 6.00
CA GLU A 165 2.32 9.25 6.11
C GLU A 165 1.91 8.66 4.76
N PHE A 166 1.23 9.45 3.92
CA PHE A 166 0.79 9.03 2.59
C PHE A 166 1.93 8.95 1.58
N THR A 167 2.84 9.91 1.59
CA THR A 167 3.97 9.99 0.65
C THR A 167 5.20 9.22 1.13
N HIS A 168 5.22 8.81 2.40
CA HIS A 168 6.37 8.26 3.10
C HIS A 168 7.62 9.16 3.07
N LEU A 169 7.43 10.47 2.85
CA LEU A 169 8.48 11.49 2.91
C LEU A 169 8.31 12.33 4.17
N HIS A 170 9.28 12.22 5.08
CA HIS A 170 9.30 12.99 6.32
C HIS A 170 10.43 14.01 6.29
N PHE A 171 10.09 15.26 6.01
CA PHE A 171 11.06 16.36 6.02
C PHE A 171 11.39 16.76 7.47
N LYS A 172 12.69 16.80 7.78
CA LYS A 172 13.23 17.24 9.07
C LYS A 172 13.69 18.69 9.02
N GLU A 173 14.28 19.10 7.89
CA GLU A 173 14.74 20.47 7.68
C GLU A 173 14.36 20.92 6.27
N THR A 174 13.76 22.11 6.17
CA THR A 174 13.48 22.77 4.89
C THR A 174 14.02 24.19 4.94
N ASN A 175 14.93 24.49 4.02
CA ASN A 175 15.53 25.81 3.87
C ASN A 175 15.28 26.31 2.46
N ASN A 176 14.88 27.57 2.38
CA ASN A 176 14.51 28.24 1.15
C ASN A 176 14.99 29.69 1.28
N TYR A 177 15.98 30.06 0.46
CA TYR A 177 16.59 31.39 0.49
C TYR A 177 16.52 32.01 -0.90
N LEU A 178 16.03 33.24 -0.97
CA LEU A 178 16.03 34.03 -2.20
C LEU A 178 17.30 34.88 -2.26
N ILE A 179 18.06 34.73 -3.33
CA ILE A 179 19.33 35.43 -3.55
C ILE A 179 19.22 36.21 -4.86
N SER A 180 19.42 37.52 -4.81
CA SER A 180 19.52 38.33 -6.02
C SER A 180 20.86 38.07 -6.70
N ASN A 181 20.85 37.77 -8.00
CA ASN A 181 22.09 37.58 -8.74
C ASN A 181 22.90 38.88 -8.80
N PRO A 182 24.22 38.83 -8.54
CA PRO A 182 25.09 40.00 -8.64
C PRO A 182 25.10 40.63 -10.04
N ASP A 183 24.84 39.80 -11.06
CA ASP A 183 24.91 40.18 -12.47
C ASP A 183 23.60 40.83 -12.98
N GLY A 184 22.60 41.02 -12.09
CA GLY A 184 21.31 41.62 -12.43
C GLY A 184 20.42 40.72 -13.30
N SER A 185 20.80 39.45 -13.48
CA SER A 185 20.04 38.49 -14.29
C SER A 185 18.75 38.02 -13.63
N GLY A 186 18.49 38.30 -12.35
CA GLY A 186 17.25 37.91 -11.69
C GLY A 186 17.48 37.39 -10.28
N GLU A 187 16.49 36.69 -9.74
CA GLU A 187 16.54 36.10 -8.40
C GLU A 187 16.68 34.57 -8.52
N ILE A 188 17.55 34.00 -7.69
CA ILE A 188 17.72 32.55 -7.54
C ILE A 188 17.18 32.15 -6.18
N ARG A 189 16.29 31.17 -6.16
CA ARG A 189 15.84 30.52 -4.94
C ARG A 189 16.68 29.27 -4.68
N GLN A 190 17.48 29.29 -3.62
CA GLN A 190 18.22 28.13 -3.14
C GLN A 190 17.33 27.29 -2.22
N CYS A 191 17.04 26.07 -2.63
CA CYS A 191 16.26 25.09 -1.88
C CYS A 191 17.20 24.03 -1.28
N LYS A 192 17.03 23.73 0.00
CA LYS A 192 17.69 22.61 0.68
C LYS A 192 16.68 21.85 1.52
N LEU A 193 16.53 20.56 1.25
CA LEU A 193 15.57 19.70 1.93
C LEU A 193 16.33 18.52 2.53
N LYS A 194 16.08 18.25 3.81
CA LYS A 194 16.57 17.04 4.49
C LYS A 194 15.42 16.30 5.12
N GLY A 195 15.49 14.98 5.07
CA GLY A 195 14.41 14.16 5.59
C GLY A 195 14.75 12.68 5.63
N THR A 196 13.71 11.89 5.81
CA THR A 196 13.75 10.43 5.79
C THR A 196 12.59 9.85 5.00
N THR A 197 12.82 8.69 4.37
CA THR A 197 11.79 7.84 3.76
C THR A 197 12.10 6.38 4.05
N TYR A 198 11.12 5.61 4.55
CA TYR A 198 11.31 4.22 4.98
C TYR A 198 12.64 3.99 5.76
N ASP A 199 12.89 4.83 6.76
CA ASP A 199 14.11 4.86 7.59
C ASP A 199 15.43 5.21 6.89
N GLN A 200 15.41 5.50 5.59
CA GLN A 200 16.55 6.01 4.83
C GLN A 200 16.59 7.54 4.88
N TRP A 201 17.74 8.12 5.21
CA TRP A 201 17.92 9.57 5.22
C TRP A 201 18.27 10.11 3.83
N PHE A 202 17.86 11.34 3.56
CA PHE A 202 18.26 12.07 2.35
C PHE A 202 18.54 13.54 2.65
N ASN A 203 19.42 14.12 1.83
CA ASN A 203 19.68 15.55 1.79
C ASN A 203 19.76 15.98 0.32
N VAL A 204 18.93 16.90 -0.10
CA VAL A 204 18.85 17.38 -1.48
C VAL A 204 18.92 18.90 -1.51
N SER A 205 19.66 19.45 -2.46
CA SER A 205 19.73 20.88 -2.71
C SER A 205 19.68 21.19 -4.18
N PHE A 206 18.98 22.25 -4.52
CA PHE A 206 18.81 22.71 -5.89
C PHE A 206 18.47 24.20 -5.91
N ASP A 207 18.81 24.83 -7.02
CA ASP A 207 18.53 26.23 -7.26
C ASP A 207 17.37 26.34 -8.25
N VAL A 208 16.46 27.28 -8.02
CA VAL A 208 15.38 27.61 -8.94
C VAL A 208 15.61 29.03 -9.41
N TYR A 209 15.80 29.21 -10.71
CA TYR A 209 15.86 30.53 -11.31
C TYR A 209 14.44 31.06 -11.48
N GLU A 210 14.05 32.05 -10.67
CA GLU A 210 12.67 32.55 -10.56
C GLU A 210 12.08 33.07 -11.88
N PRO A 211 12.82 33.81 -12.73
CA PRO A 211 12.25 34.36 -13.96
C PRO A 211 11.75 33.30 -14.95
N ASP A 212 12.48 32.18 -15.07
CA ASP A 212 12.16 31.12 -16.03
C ASP A 212 11.62 29.84 -15.35
N LEU A 213 11.58 29.80 -14.02
CA LEU A 213 11.23 28.63 -13.20
C LEU A 213 12.03 27.37 -13.54
N VAL A 214 13.30 27.55 -13.90
CA VAL A 214 14.22 26.46 -14.27
C VAL A 214 15.01 26.00 -13.05
N VAL A 215 15.09 24.68 -12.86
CA VAL A 215 15.91 24.05 -11.83
C VAL A 215 17.35 23.93 -12.34
N ASP A 216 18.32 24.31 -11.50
CA ASP A 216 19.75 24.16 -11.75
C ASP A 216 20.49 23.75 -10.46
N ASN A 217 21.78 23.42 -10.56
CA ASN A 217 22.64 23.02 -9.44
C ASN A 217 22.03 21.90 -8.56
N PHE A 218 21.28 20.98 -9.16
CA PHE A 218 20.67 19.87 -8.46
C PHE A 218 21.73 18.91 -7.92
N SER A 219 21.72 18.69 -6.62
CA SER A 219 22.65 17.80 -5.93
C SER A 219 21.99 17.12 -4.75
N PHE A 220 22.42 15.92 -4.42
CA PHE A 220 21.89 15.14 -3.31
C PHE A 220 22.98 14.34 -2.63
N ASP A 221 22.69 13.95 -1.40
CA ASP A 221 23.49 13.08 -0.56
C ASP A 221 22.56 12.03 0.06
N LEU A 222 22.95 10.76 -0.10
CA LEU A 222 22.17 9.56 0.19
C LEU A 222 23.09 8.49 0.80
N ALA A 223 22.51 7.46 1.41
CA ALA A 223 23.26 6.29 1.87
C ALA A 223 24.08 5.65 0.73
N ILE A 224 25.26 5.12 1.07
CA ILE A 224 26.22 4.57 0.09
C ILE A 224 25.61 3.40 -0.67
N GLU A 225 24.85 2.55 0.03
CA GLU A 225 24.18 1.37 -0.51
C GLU A 225 23.20 1.77 -1.63
N THR A 226 22.40 2.83 -1.40
CA THR A 226 21.48 3.38 -2.39
C THR A 226 22.25 3.90 -3.61
N GLN A 227 23.35 4.64 -3.40
CA GLN A 227 24.18 5.14 -4.49
C GLN A 227 24.84 4.01 -5.30
N VAL A 228 25.18 2.90 -4.67
CA VAL A 228 25.75 1.73 -5.37
C VAL A 228 24.70 1.02 -6.22
N ASN A 229 23.48 0.82 -5.69
CA ASN A 229 22.45 0.03 -6.36
C ASN A 229 21.75 0.78 -7.50
N ILE A 230 21.48 2.08 -7.33
CA ILE A 230 20.71 2.90 -8.28
C ILE A 230 21.47 4.14 -8.80
N GLY A 231 22.79 4.17 -8.62
CA GLY A 231 23.64 5.32 -8.95
C GLY A 231 23.60 5.77 -10.40
N SER A 232 23.41 4.85 -11.35
CA SER A 232 23.28 5.19 -12.77
C SER A 232 22.04 6.04 -13.05
N ILE A 233 20.90 5.67 -12.46
CA ILE A 233 19.63 6.39 -12.60
C ILE A 233 19.72 7.72 -11.84
N LEU A 234 20.27 7.72 -10.62
CA LEU A 234 20.49 8.92 -9.83
C LEU A 234 21.36 9.95 -10.56
N GLN A 235 22.39 9.51 -11.26
CA GLN A 235 23.23 10.40 -12.07
C GLN A 235 22.44 11.00 -13.24
N GLN A 236 21.60 10.20 -13.92
CA GLN A 236 20.77 10.71 -15.00
C GLN A 236 19.75 11.76 -14.49
N ILE A 237 19.09 11.49 -13.37
CA ILE A 237 18.20 12.46 -12.70
C ILE A 237 18.95 13.74 -12.37
N LYS A 238 20.21 13.61 -11.93
CA LYS A 238 21.05 14.75 -11.62
C LYS A 238 21.35 15.62 -12.84
N ASP A 239 21.68 14.98 -13.95
CA ASP A 239 22.02 15.67 -15.20
C ASP A 239 20.79 16.35 -15.83
N GLU A 240 19.59 15.80 -15.63
CA GLU A 240 18.31 16.35 -16.11
C GLU A 240 17.68 17.39 -15.16
N GLY A 241 18.13 17.46 -13.90
CA GLY A 241 17.57 18.37 -12.90
C GLY A 241 16.15 18.01 -12.44
N ASP A 242 15.73 16.76 -12.59
CA ASP A 242 14.36 16.32 -12.29
C ASP A 242 14.16 15.96 -10.81
N VAL A 243 13.80 16.98 -10.03
CA VAL A 243 13.49 16.85 -8.60
C VAL A 243 12.34 15.87 -8.32
N LEU A 244 11.36 15.79 -9.22
CA LEU A 244 10.19 14.93 -9.01
C LEU A 244 10.58 13.45 -9.18
N SER A 245 11.32 13.14 -10.23
CA SER A 245 11.81 11.78 -10.47
C SER A 245 12.76 11.32 -9.36
N PHE A 246 13.55 12.22 -8.79
CA PHE A 246 14.37 11.92 -7.60
C PHE A 246 13.51 11.40 -6.44
N PHE A 247 12.49 12.15 -6.02
CA PHE A 247 11.66 11.74 -4.89
C PHE A 247 10.84 10.49 -5.17
N ARG A 248 10.30 10.34 -6.39
CA ARG A 248 9.59 9.12 -6.79
C ARG A 248 10.48 7.89 -6.73
N LEU A 249 11.70 7.99 -7.26
CA LEU A 249 12.67 6.90 -7.21
C LEU A 249 13.05 6.57 -5.77
N LEU A 250 13.28 7.57 -4.93
CA LEU A 250 13.68 7.37 -3.55
C LEU A 250 12.59 6.68 -2.72
N VAL A 251 11.33 7.11 -2.87
CA VAL A 251 10.18 6.48 -2.20
C VAL A 251 10.03 5.03 -2.67
N HIS A 252 10.07 4.79 -3.98
CA HIS A 252 9.97 3.44 -4.55
C HIS A 252 11.09 2.51 -4.09
N TYR A 253 12.34 3.00 -4.09
CA TYR A 253 13.49 2.25 -3.59
C TYR A 253 13.34 1.94 -2.09
N GLY A 254 12.93 2.93 -1.30
CA GLY A 254 12.68 2.76 0.14
C GLY A 254 11.57 1.74 0.43
N GLU A 255 10.50 1.74 -0.38
CA GLU A 255 9.42 0.76 -0.28
C GLU A 255 9.93 -0.66 -0.52
N LEU A 256 10.67 -0.89 -1.60
CA LEU A 256 11.25 -2.20 -1.93
C LEU A 256 12.22 -2.71 -0.85
N GLU A 257 13.03 -1.81 -0.28
CA GLU A 257 13.92 -2.12 0.84
C GLU A 257 13.15 -2.51 2.11
N ASN A 258 12.08 -1.78 2.42
CA ASN A 258 11.20 -2.08 3.55
C ASN A 258 10.47 -3.42 3.35
N GLU A 259 10.02 -3.73 2.14
CA GLU A 259 9.44 -5.02 1.80
C GLU A 259 10.43 -6.17 1.99
N ARG A 260 11.67 -6.01 1.51
CA ARG A 260 12.74 -6.99 1.71
C ARG A 260 13.01 -7.21 3.20
N SER A 261 13.15 -6.13 3.96
CA SER A 261 13.42 -6.20 5.41
C SER A 261 12.31 -6.95 6.15
N LYS A 262 11.04 -6.60 5.89
CA LYS A 262 9.88 -7.31 6.45
C LYS A 262 9.82 -8.77 6.04
N PHE A 263 10.23 -9.10 4.83
CA PHE A 263 10.28 -10.48 4.35
C PHE A 263 11.36 -11.28 5.09
N PHE A 264 12.56 -10.72 5.25
CA PHE A 264 13.65 -11.34 6.00
C PHE A 264 13.27 -11.55 7.46
N ASP A 265 12.67 -10.56 8.11
CA ASP A 265 12.23 -10.68 9.50
C ASP A 265 11.18 -11.79 9.68
N LYS A 266 10.19 -11.86 8.78
CA LYS A 266 9.19 -12.95 8.80
C LYS A 266 9.83 -14.34 8.60
N LEU A 267 10.79 -14.46 7.68
CA LEU A 267 11.54 -15.70 7.46
C LEU A 267 12.30 -16.12 8.72
N LYS A 268 13.02 -15.17 9.34
CA LYS A 268 13.75 -15.40 10.59
C LYS A 268 12.81 -15.88 11.68
N GLU A 269 11.68 -15.18 11.91
CA GLU A 269 10.70 -15.57 12.93
C GLU A 269 10.19 -17.00 12.74
N ARG A 270 9.90 -17.40 11.49
CA ARG A 270 9.42 -18.76 11.20
C ARG A 270 10.49 -19.84 11.37
N ILE A 271 11.75 -19.53 11.06
CA ILE A 271 12.85 -20.50 11.05
C ILE A 271 13.58 -20.58 12.40
N THR A 272 13.51 -19.54 13.25
CA THR A 272 14.24 -19.45 14.53
C THR A 272 14.02 -20.64 15.48
N ASN A 273 12.88 -21.33 15.35
CA ASN A 273 12.54 -22.51 16.18
C ASN A 273 12.59 -23.84 15.41
N GLY A 274 13.07 -23.82 14.16
CA GLY A 274 13.17 -24.99 13.28
C GLY A 274 14.53 -25.67 13.33
N PRO A 275 14.69 -26.81 12.64
CA PRO A 275 15.97 -27.51 12.53
C PRO A 275 16.90 -26.92 11.45
N ILE A 276 16.44 -25.92 10.70
CA ILE A 276 17.23 -25.19 9.70
C ILE A 276 17.90 -24.02 10.41
N THR A 277 19.21 -23.87 10.22
CA THR A 277 19.95 -22.69 10.70
C THR A 277 19.94 -21.61 9.62
N LEU A 278 19.67 -20.36 10.02
CA LEU A 278 19.65 -19.21 9.12
C LEU A 278 20.80 -18.26 9.48
N GLU A 279 21.62 -17.94 8.50
CA GLU A 279 22.74 -17.01 8.61
C GLU A 279 22.55 -15.82 7.65
N GLU A 280 22.81 -14.60 8.12
CA GLU A 280 22.80 -13.40 7.29
C GLU A 280 24.18 -13.17 6.68
N LEU A 281 24.28 -13.24 5.35
CA LEU A 281 25.54 -13.00 4.62
C LEU A 281 25.73 -11.53 4.24
N GLY A 282 24.67 -10.73 4.35
CA GLY A 282 24.64 -9.32 3.99
C GLY A 282 23.23 -8.75 4.10
N VAL A 283 23.05 -7.53 3.59
CA VAL A 283 21.75 -6.84 3.60
C VAL A 283 20.77 -7.45 2.58
N ASP A 284 21.30 -8.07 1.53
CA ASP A 284 20.57 -8.62 0.39
C ASP A 284 20.54 -10.16 0.36
N GLN A 285 21.21 -10.85 1.29
CA GLN A 285 21.39 -12.30 1.23
C GLN A 285 21.14 -13.02 2.56
N LEU A 286 20.38 -14.11 2.48
CA LEU A 286 20.17 -15.08 3.55
C LEU A 286 20.73 -16.43 3.14
N LYS A 287 21.40 -17.10 4.06
CA LYS A 287 21.90 -18.46 3.89
C LYS A 287 21.16 -19.41 4.83
N PHE A 288 20.73 -20.54 4.30
CA PHE A 288 20.06 -21.60 5.03
C PHE A 288 20.93 -22.85 5.04
N LEU A 289 21.07 -23.42 6.23
CA LEU A 289 21.85 -24.62 6.50
C LEU A 289 20.92 -25.70 7.05
N GLY A 290 20.98 -26.88 6.45
CA GLY A 290 20.23 -28.04 6.88
C GLY A 290 20.76 -28.64 8.20
N PRO A 291 19.96 -29.51 8.84
CA PRO A 291 20.36 -30.17 10.08
C PRO A 291 21.44 -31.26 9.90
N ARG A 292 21.70 -31.73 8.68
CA ARG A 292 22.69 -32.79 8.40
C ARG A 292 23.95 -32.18 7.81
N ASP A 293 25.11 -32.74 8.16
CA ASP A 293 26.42 -32.27 7.67
C ASP A 293 26.60 -32.44 6.14
N ASP A 294 25.81 -33.30 5.50
CA ASP A 294 25.80 -33.54 4.06
C ASP A 294 24.69 -32.79 3.32
N ASP A 295 23.89 -32.00 4.01
CA ASP A 295 22.86 -31.15 3.40
C ASP A 295 23.51 -30.05 2.55
N PRO A 296 22.87 -29.67 1.42
CA PRO A 296 23.33 -28.55 0.61
C PRO A 296 23.07 -27.23 1.32
N GLU A 297 23.83 -26.19 1.01
CA GLU A 297 23.53 -24.84 1.49
C GLU A 297 22.57 -24.17 0.52
N LEU A 298 21.61 -23.39 1.01
CA LEU A 298 20.74 -22.56 0.17
C LEU A 298 21.03 -21.08 0.41
N ILE A 299 21.20 -20.32 -0.66
CA ILE A 299 21.46 -18.89 -0.61
C ILE A 299 20.31 -18.17 -1.31
N PHE A 300 19.51 -17.46 -0.53
CA PHE A 300 18.48 -16.57 -1.04
C PHE A 300 19.07 -15.18 -1.22
N SER A 301 18.94 -14.63 -2.43
CA SER A 301 19.38 -13.27 -2.75
C SER A 301 18.18 -12.43 -3.18
N TRP A 302 18.07 -11.22 -2.63
CA TRP A 302 17.12 -10.18 -3.05
C TRP A 302 17.87 -8.88 -3.27
N LYS A 303 18.27 -8.69 -4.52
CA LYS A 303 19.01 -7.51 -4.98
C LYS A 303 18.05 -6.52 -5.63
N LEU A 304 18.28 -5.24 -5.44
CA LEU A 304 17.53 -4.20 -6.14
C LEU A 304 18.40 -3.73 -7.29
N LEU A 305 17.97 -4.03 -8.53
CA LEU A 305 18.76 -3.73 -9.72
C LEU A 305 18.14 -2.59 -10.51
N ALA A 306 18.99 -1.66 -10.93
CA ALA A 306 18.68 -0.72 -11.98
C ALA A 306 18.63 -1.47 -13.33
N LYS A 307 17.48 -1.45 -14.01
CA LYS A 307 17.38 -1.91 -15.39
C LYS A 307 18.22 -1.01 -16.29
N GLU A 308 18.84 -1.61 -17.30
CA GLU A 308 19.44 -0.85 -18.41
C GLU A 308 18.31 -0.14 -19.18
N SER A 309 18.06 1.13 -18.85
CA SER A 309 17.25 2.01 -19.69
C SER A 309 18.08 2.48 -20.88
N ASN A 310 17.44 2.57 -22.04
CA ASN A 310 17.98 3.40 -23.12
C ASN A 310 18.12 4.83 -22.56
N ARG A 311 19.36 5.32 -22.50
CA ARG A 311 19.83 6.58 -21.89
C ARG A 311 19.09 7.88 -22.25
N ASN A 312 18.05 7.83 -23.09
CA ASN A 312 17.49 9.00 -23.74
C ASN A 312 16.08 9.37 -23.29
N ASP A 313 15.48 8.66 -22.34
CA ASP A 313 14.17 9.04 -21.83
C ASP A 313 14.04 8.63 -20.35
N LEU A 314 14.32 9.56 -19.43
CA LEU A 314 13.85 9.44 -18.05
C LEU A 314 12.34 9.69 -18.07
N GLY A 315 11.61 8.72 -18.64
CA GLY A 315 10.18 8.85 -18.83
C GLY A 315 9.43 8.90 -17.51
N VAL A 316 8.13 9.15 -17.61
CA VAL A 316 7.13 9.28 -16.52
C VAL A 316 7.18 8.15 -15.46
N ASN A 317 7.86 7.04 -15.73
CA ASN A 317 7.92 5.82 -14.92
C ASN A 317 9.32 5.46 -14.41
N VAL A 318 10.01 6.40 -13.76
CA VAL A 318 11.30 6.15 -13.08
C VAL A 318 11.27 4.94 -12.14
N CYS A 319 10.10 4.60 -11.57
CA CYS A 319 9.91 3.43 -10.70
C CYS A 319 10.08 2.09 -11.44
N GLU A 320 9.80 2.00 -12.75
CA GLU A 320 9.97 0.76 -13.52
C GLU A 320 11.44 0.42 -13.78
N LEU A 321 12.33 1.40 -13.57
CA LEU A 321 13.77 1.27 -13.76
C LEU A 321 14.45 0.57 -12.61
N VAL A 322 13.79 0.42 -11.45
CA VAL A 322 14.32 -0.33 -10.32
C VAL A 322 13.40 -1.49 -10.02
N VAL A 323 13.94 -2.70 -10.14
CA VAL A 323 13.20 -3.93 -9.87
C VAL A 323 13.95 -4.84 -8.93
N PRO A 324 13.24 -5.62 -8.10
CA PRO A 324 13.84 -6.67 -7.33
C PRO A 324 14.27 -7.82 -8.25
N ASP A 325 15.51 -8.25 -8.10
CA ASP A 325 16.07 -9.48 -8.65
C ASP A 325 16.20 -10.49 -7.51
N ILE A 326 15.33 -11.50 -7.54
CA ILE A 326 15.16 -12.47 -6.47
C ILE A 326 15.56 -13.83 -7.00
N SER A 327 16.49 -14.46 -6.30
CA SER A 327 16.99 -15.79 -6.65
C SER A 327 17.18 -16.64 -5.41
N LEU A 328 17.02 -17.95 -5.61
CA LEU A 328 17.41 -18.96 -4.64
C LEU A 328 18.42 -19.88 -5.32
N GLU A 329 19.64 -19.86 -4.81
CA GLU A 329 20.75 -20.66 -5.29
C GLU A 329 21.06 -21.77 -4.29
N MET A 330 21.64 -22.85 -4.78
CA MET A 330 22.08 -23.97 -3.95
C MET A 330 23.58 -24.15 -4.10
N ASP A 331 24.28 -24.34 -2.99
CA ASP A 331 25.65 -24.83 -2.99
C ASP A 331 25.64 -26.29 -2.51
N PRO A 332 25.74 -27.27 -3.43
CA PRO A 332 25.65 -28.68 -3.07
C PRO A 332 26.86 -29.12 -2.24
N SER A 333 26.58 -29.90 -1.20
CA SER A 333 27.62 -30.51 -0.36
C SER A 333 28.62 -31.31 -1.20
N LYS A 334 29.88 -31.35 -0.73
CA LYS A 334 30.96 -32.14 -1.36
C LYS A 334 30.68 -33.64 -1.42
N ALA A 335 29.67 -34.13 -0.70
CA ALA A 335 29.23 -35.51 -0.70
C ALA A 335 28.39 -35.91 -1.94
N TRP A 336 27.83 -34.96 -2.69
CA TRP A 336 26.91 -35.26 -3.79
C TRP A 336 27.64 -35.71 -5.07
N GLU A 337 27.04 -36.60 -5.84
CA GLU A 337 27.57 -37.02 -7.14
C GLU A 337 27.52 -35.86 -8.16
N GLU A 338 28.56 -35.70 -8.98
CA GLU A 338 28.72 -34.57 -9.91
C GLU A 338 27.52 -34.39 -10.84
N LYS A 339 26.92 -35.49 -11.30
CA LYS A 339 25.77 -35.45 -12.20
C LYS A 339 24.52 -34.87 -11.50
N ASP A 340 24.25 -35.31 -10.28
CA ASP A 340 23.11 -34.85 -9.50
C ASP A 340 23.27 -33.36 -9.11
N ARG A 341 24.51 -32.92 -8.87
CA ARG A 341 24.81 -31.49 -8.68
C ARG A 341 24.44 -30.65 -9.89
N ILE A 342 24.88 -31.07 -11.08
CA ILE A 342 24.66 -30.31 -12.32
C ILE A 342 23.16 -30.20 -12.64
N ASP A 343 22.42 -31.31 -12.51
CA ASP A 343 21.00 -31.35 -12.84
C ASP A 343 20.20 -30.44 -11.87
N ILE A 344 20.48 -30.49 -10.56
CA ILE A 344 19.75 -29.69 -9.57
C ILE A 344 20.12 -28.19 -9.63
N LEU A 345 21.40 -27.86 -9.83
CA LEU A 345 21.84 -26.46 -9.99
C LEU A 345 21.17 -25.77 -11.17
N LYS A 346 20.87 -26.52 -12.23
CA LYS A 346 20.22 -25.99 -13.43
C LYS A 346 18.71 -25.79 -13.24
N ASP A 347 18.05 -26.74 -12.58
CA ASP A 347 16.59 -26.78 -12.53
C ASP A 347 16.02 -26.01 -11.33
N MET A 348 16.76 -25.89 -10.22
CA MET A 348 16.29 -25.21 -9.01
C MET A 348 15.83 -23.77 -9.27
N PRO A 349 16.62 -22.88 -9.91
CA PRO A 349 16.20 -21.48 -10.09
C PRO A 349 14.89 -21.37 -10.87
N LEU A 350 14.69 -22.26 -11.86
CA LEU A 350 13.47 -22.34 -12.66
C LEU A 350 12.26 -22.81 -11.82
N HIS A 351 12.46 -23.80 -10.95
CA HIS A 351 11.40 -24.28 -10.06
C HIS A 351 11.02 -23.23 -9.03
N PHE A 352 12.00 -22.55 -8.43
CA PHE A 352 11.76 -21.47 -7.50
C PHE A 352 11.01 -20.31 -8.16
N ALA A 353 11.45 -19.84 -9.34
CA ALA A 353 10.77 -18.78 -10.07
C ALA A 353 9.29 -19.12 -10.36
N ARG A 354 8.99 -20.35 -10.78
CA ARG A 354 7.61 -20.81 -11.00
C ARG A 354 6.78 -20.82 -9.72
N LEU A 355 7.36 -21.27 -8.60
CA LEU A 355 6.68 -21.27 -7.32
C LEU A 355 6.38 -19.84 -6.84
N VAL A 356 7.31 -18.90 -7.06
CA VAL A 356 7.10 -17.48 -6.74
C VAL A 356 5.93 -16.94 -7.56
N GLU A 357 5.84 -17.25 -8.86
CA GLU A 357 4.74 -16.83 -9.73
C GLU A 357 3.38 -17.41 -9.30
N THR A 358 3.33 -18.66 -8.84
CA THR A 358 2.06 -19.34 -8.53
C THR A 358 1.59 -19.16 -7.10
N ASN A 359 2.52 -19.08 -6.14
CA ASN A 359 2.22 -19.15 -4.70
C ASN A 359 2.71 -17.92 -3.92
N GLY A 360 3.48 -17.04 -4.56
CA GLY A 360 4.15 -15.93 -3.91
C GLY A 360 5.46 -16.32 -3.23
N MET A 361 6.29 -15.33 -2.97
CA MET A 361 7.68 -15.52 -2.55
C MET A 361 7.84 -16.28 -1.23
N MET A 362 7.00 -15.98 -0.25
CA MET A 362 7.08 -16.60 1.08
C MET A 362 6.86 -18.10 1.01
N VAL A 363 5.76 -18.51 0.39
CA VAL A 363 5.41 -19.92 0.24
C VAL A 363 6.42 -20.65 -0.65
N ALA A 364 6.91 -19.99 -1.71
CA ALA A 364 7.93 -20.55 -2.58
C ALA A 364 9.22 -20.88 -1.82
N THR A 365 9.72 -19.95 -1.01
CA THR A 365 10.92 -20.17 -0.19
C THR A 365 10.70 -21.31 0.80
N GLU A 366 9.55 -21.36 1.47
CA GLU A 366 9.24 -22.42 2.44
C GLU A 366 9.18 -23.79 1.79
N VAL A 367 8.49 -23.93 0.66
CA VAL A 367 8.42 -25.19 -0.09
C VAL A 367 9.81 -25.64 -0.52
N MET A 368 10.67 -24.72 -0.98
CA MET A 368 12.03 -25.06 -1.37
C MET A 368 12.85 -25.54 -0.18
N LEU A 369 12.74 -24.89 0.99
CA LEU A 369 13.42 -25.32 2.21
C LEU A 369 12.95 -26.72 2.66
N GLU A 370 11.64 -26.98 2.63
CA GLU A 370 11.08 -28.29 3.00
C GLU A 370 11.53 -29.39 2.04
N VAL A 371 11.52 -29.13 0.73
CA VAL A 371 11.91 -30.12 -0.30
C VAL A 371 13.40 -30.43 -0.24
N VAL A 372 14.24 -29.41 -0.03
CA VAL A 372 15.70 -29.59 -0.05
C VAL A 372 16.21 -30.24 1.22
N PHE A 373 15.67 -29.86 2.39
CA PHE A 373 16.15 -30.36 3.68
C PHE A 373 15.36 -31.55 4.24
N ASP A 374 14.25 -31.93 3.58
CA ASP A 374 13.35 -32.99 4.05
C ASP A 374 12.88 -32.77 5.50
N VAL A 375 12.57 -31.51 5.82
CA VAL A 375 12.11 -31.06 7.13
C VAL A 375 10.60 -30.82 7.08
N PRO A 376 9.77 -31.71 7.65
CA PRO A 376 8.33 -31.45 7.75
C PRO A 376 8.06 -30.40 8.84
N GLY A 377 7.37 -29.30 8.49
CA GLY A 377 6.77 -28.42 9.50
C GLY A 377 7.14 -26.94 9.47
N ILE A 378 7.58 -26.39 8.34
CA ILE A 378 7.59 -24.93 8.17
C ILE A 378 6.15 -24.54 7.81
N ASN A 379 5.25 -24.58 8.82
CA ASN A 379 3.79 -24.43 8.75
C ASN A 379 3.25 -23.77 7.46
N ILE A 380 3.02 -24.58 6.42
CA ILE A 380 2.13 -24.24 5.32
C ILE A 380 0.69 -24.39 5.86
N THR A 381 0.28 -23.45 6.69
CA THR A 381 -1.16 -23.24 6.89
C THR A 381 -1.68 -22.61 5.61
N SER A 382 -2.16 -23.50 4.73
CA SER A 382 -2.99 -23.14 3.59
C SER A 382 -4.20 -22.37 4.10
N THR A 383 -4.12 -21.04 4.11
CA THR A 383 -5.30 -20.19 4.09
C THR A 383 -5.88 -20.27 2.69
N ARG A 384 -6.86 -21.15 2.54
CA ARG A 384 -7.87 -21.09 1.47
C ARG A 384 -8.88 -20.00 1.74
#